data_AF-A0A443IPH7-F1
#
_entry.id   AF-A0A443IPH7-F1
#
_cell.length_a   1.000
_cell.length_b   1.000
_cell.length_c   1.000
_cell.angle_alpha   90.00
_cell.angle_beta   90.00
_cell.angle_gamma   90.00
#
_symmetry.space_group_name_H-M   'P 1'
#
loop_
_entity.id
_entity.type
_entity.pdbx_description
1 polymer ?
#
loop_
_entity_poly.entity_id
_entity_poly.type
_entity_poly.pdbx_seq_one_letter_code
_entity_poly.pdbx_strand_id
1 'polypeptide(L)'
;MTKEYKLFIEGKWTDAVSGKTFETYNPGTGEVNAVVAEAGKEDVDRAVQAARNAFESNEWKNMPPGERGRLLFMAALKMREKIEHLAEVESRECGLTIKETQFIALPATIDVLEFYAGLANKVQGETLASPPDRLNYTIREPLGIIGAVVPWNFPLMLAMWKIAPALAAGNTIVLKPAEQTPSSLLELMEIFQEAGIPDGVINVVPGFGKEAGSALVSHPGIDKIAFTGSTATGRFIMRAASQHLKPLSLELGGKSPNIIFEDANLANAVRMAAFGIYFAQGQVCAAGSRIFVQDSIYDDFMDAFVKQAKSIKVGNQLDMATQMGPQISQAQLERIEDYVAAGLDEGANLLTGGERLASRDGFFYTPTILENVSNEMRIAQEEIFGPVASVIRFKDEEDALRKANDTIYGLAAGVWTNDIKRGHRMARGLKSGTVWLNTYSLLDSAAPFGGTKQSGFGRELGIQAMDMYTETKHVWVDLNPDAIDWYGA
;
A
#
# COMPACT_ATOMS: atom_id res chain seq x y z
N MET A 1 20.13 19.10 15.65
CA MET A 1 19.72 18.17 16.72
C MET A 1 18.85 17.12 16.07
N THR A 2 19.15 15.85 16.29
CA THR A 2 18.34 14.72 15.81
C THR A 2 16.94 14.81 16.40
N LYS A 3 15.89 14.62 15.59
CA LYS A 3 14.51 14.70 16.09
C LYS A 3 14.18 13.44 16.89
N GLU A 4 13.48 13.61 18.00
CA GLU A 4 13.02 12.50 18.84
C GLU A 4 11.51 12.31 18.68
N TYR A 5 11.08 11.08 18.48
CA TYR A 5 9.67 10.72 18.37
C TYR A 5 9.24 9.73 19.45
N LYS A 6 8.04 9.95 19.96
CA LYS A 6 7.40 9.12 20.99
C LYS A 6 6.31 8.24 20.38
N LEU A 7 5.80 7.29 21.15
CA LEU A 7 4.58 6.58 20.81
C LEU A 7 3.39 7.55 20.89
N PHE A 8 2.36 7.32 20.09
CA PHE A 8 1.10 8.07 20.17
C PHE A 8 -0.01 7.13 20.67
N ILE A 9 -0.38 7.24 21.94
CA ILE A 9 -1.36 6.35 22.58
C ILE A 9 -2.35 7.20 23.36
N GLU A 10 -3.65 6.97 23.14
CA GLU A 10 -4.73 7.66 23.86
C GLU A 10 -4.60 9.20 23.80
N GLY A 11 -4.31 9.73 22.60
CA GLY A 11 -4.15 11.17 22.39
C GLY A 11 -2.88 11.77 23.00
N LYS A 12 -1.93 10.95 23.48
CA LYS A 12 -0.73 11.41 24.19
C LYS A 12 0.55 10.87 23.56
N TRP A 13 1.56 11.74 23.57
CA TRP A 13 2.93 11.41 23.24
C TRP A 13 3.62 10.77 24.45
N THR A 14 3.97 9.49 24.37
CA THR A 14 4.52 8.72 25.50
C THR A 14 5.77 7.93 25.11
N ASP A 15 6.74 7.83 26.01
CA ASP A 15 7.88 6.94 25.82
C ASP A 15 7.42 5.48 25.88
N ALA A 16 8.20 4.58 25.28
CA ALA A 16 7.98 3.14 25.42
C ALA A 16 8.12 2.72 26.90
N VAL A 17 7.31 1.77 27.36
CA VAL A 17 7.40 1.26 28.76
C VAL A 17 8.80 0.77 29.09
N SER A 18 9.48 0.17 28.11
CA SER A 18 10.84 -0.34 28.27
C SER A 18 11.93 0.75 28.33
N GLY A 19 11.60 1.99 27.94
CA GLY A 19 12.55 3.09 27.75
C GLY A 19 13.45 2.94 26.51
N LYS A 20 13.27 1.88 25.71
CA LYS A 20 14.06 1.65 24.50
C LYS A 20 13.70 2.61 23.37
N THR A 21 14.69 2.89 22.55
CA THR A 21 14.56 3.65 21.31
C THR A 21 15.34 2.98 20.19
N PHE A 22 15.02 3.31 18.94
CA PHE A 22 15.78 2.92 17.75
C PHE A 22 16.01 4.14 16.84
N GLU A 23 17.03 4.06 16.00
CA GLU A 23 17.36 5.10 15.03
C GLU A 23 16.69 4.82 13.68
N THR A 24 16.22 5.87 13.01
CA THR A 24 15.89 5.87 11.59
C THR A 24 16.99 6.59 10.82
N TYR A 25 17.14 6.30 9.54
CA TYR A 25 18.24 6.81 8.73
C TYR A 25 17.71 7.59 7.53
N ASN A 26 18.41 8.66 7.14
CA ASN A 26 18.15 9.33 5.87
C ASN A 26 18.83 8.53 4.76
N PRO A 27 18.09 7.89 3.85
CA PRO A 27 18.69 7.06 2.81
C PRO A 27 19.56 7.83 1.82
N GLY A 28 19.40 9.15 1.73
CA GLY A 28 20.18 10.01 0.85
C GLY A 28 21.59 10.33 1.37
N THR A 29 21.81 10.20 2.68
CA THR A 29 23.09 10.50 3.34
C THR A 29 23.67 9.33 4.13
N GLY A 30 22.84 8.35 4.51
CA GLY A 30 23.22 7.26 5.42
C GLY A 30 23.30 7.68 6.90
N GLU A 31 23.03 8.95 7.22
CA GLU A 31 23.09 9.49 8.58
C GLU A 31 21.79 9.25 9.35
N VAL A 32 21.87 9.31 10.68
CA VAL A 32 20.69 9.22 11.57
C VAL A 32 19.72 10.37 11.26
N ASN A 33 18.49 10.03 10.93
CA ASN A 33 17.39 10.95 10.68
C ASN A 33 16.65 11.32 11.98
N ALA A 34 16.25 10.30 12.75
CA ALA A 34 15.49 10.47 13.98
C ALA A 34 15.77 9.35 14.99
N VAL A 35 15.46 9.60 16.27
CA VAL A 35 15.43 8.60 17.34
C VAL A 35 13.98 8.39 17.77
N VAL A 36 13.50 7.14 17.79
CA VAL A 36 12.09 6.82 17.94
C VAL A 36 11.90 5.82 19.08
N ALA A 37 10.89 6.03 19.92
CA ALA A 37 10.51 5.07 20.96
C ALA A 37 10.20 3.68 20.36
N GLU A 38 10.76 2.62 20.95
CA GLU A 38 10.60 1.24 20.48
C GLU A 38 9.46 0.55 21.26
N ALA A 39 8.28 0.50 20.68
CA ALA A 39 7.13 -0.17 21.30
C ALA A 39 7.39 -1.65 21.54
N GLY A 40 7.12 -2.09 22.77
CA GLY A 40 7.08 -3.50 23.16
C GLY A 40 5.67 -4.08 23.13
N LYS A 41 5.53 -5.30 23.66
CA LYS A 41 4.23 -5.95 23.82
C LYS A 41 3.33 -5.14 24.75
N GLU A 42 3.86 -4.66 25.87
CA GLU A 42 3.12 -3.89 26.87
C GLU A 42 2.57 -2.57 26.30
N ASP A 43 3.31 -1.94 25.39
CA ASP A 43 2.85 -0.72 24.70
C ASP A 43 1.71 -1.03 23.71
N VAL A 44 1.79 -2.17 23.01
CA VAL A 44 0.69 -2.66 22.16
C VAL A 44 -0.55 -2.96 23.02
N ASP A 45 -0.41 -3.65 24.15
CA ASP A 45 -1.52 -3.96 25.06
C ASP A 45 -2.21 -2.65 25.52
N ARG A 46 -1.43 -1.63 25.90
CA ARG A 46 -1.94 -0.28 26.26
C ARG A 46 -2.67 0.39 25.10
N ALA A 47 -2.11 0.35 23.90
CA ALA A 47 -2.73 0.95 22.71
C ALA A 47 -4.05 0.25 22.33
N VAL A 48 -4.10 -1.08 22.43
CA VAL A 48 -5.34 -1.83 22.18
C VAL A 48 -6.39 -1.54 23.24
N GLN A 49 -6.00 -1.42 24.52
CA GLN A 49 -6.94 -1.05 25.57
C GLN A 49 -7.49 0.38 25.35
N ALA A 50 -6.66 1.33 24.96
CA ALA A 50 -7.11 2.68 24.61
C ALA A 50 -8.09 2.67 23.42
N ALA A 51 -7.75 1.92 22.36
CA ALA A 51 -8.62 1.74 21.20
C ALA A 51 -9.97 1.09 21.56
N ARG A 52 -9.96 0.12 22.48
CA ARG A 52 -11.17 -0.53 23.00
C ARG A 52 -12.02 0.44 23.81
N ASN A 53 -11.42 1.19 24.73
CA ASN A 53 -12.13 2.18 25.53
C ASN A 53 -12.79 3.25 24.64
N ALA A 54 -12.08 3.75 23.63
CA ALA A 54 -12.62 4.72 22.68
C ALA A 54 -13.74 4.16 21.79
N PHE A 55 -13.67 2.87 21.44
CA PHE A 55 -14.73 2.19 20.68
C PHE A 55 -15.99 1.97 21.52
N GLU A 56 -15.83 1.58 22.80
CA GLU A 56 -16.92 1.24 23.71
C GLU A 56 -17.53 2.46 24.42
N SER A 57 -16.82 3.58 24.55
CA SER A 57 -17.37 4.84 25.07
C SER A 57 -18.51 5.40 24.23
N ASN A 58 -18.64 4.90 22.99
CA ASN A 58 -19.60 5.32 21.97
C ASN A 58 -19.40 6.75 21.46
N GLU A 59 -18.43 7.50 21.96
CA GLU A 59 -18.11 8.85 21.49
C GLU A 59 -17.68 8.85 20.02
N TRP A 60 -17.02 7.78 19.57
CA TRP A 60 -16.65 7.60 18.16
C TRP A 60 -17.62 6.71 17.39
N LYS A 61 -17.87 5.48 17.88
CA LYS A 61 -18.69 4.47 17.21
C LYS A 61 -20.11 4.97 16.90
N ASN A 62 -20.75 5.65 17.86
CA ASN A 62 -22.12 6.16 17.71
C ASN A 62 -22.18 7.62 17.27
N MET A 63 -21.03 8.28 17.06
CA MET A 63 -21.00 9.60 16.43
C MET A 63 -21.78 9.53 15.11
N PRO A 64 -22.69 10.47 14.82
CA PRO A 64 -23.38 10.51 13.54
C PRO A 64 -22.38 10.39 12.38
N PRO A 65 -22.59 9.49 11.41
CA PRO A 65 -21.57 9.25 10.38
C PRO A 65 -21.19 10.50 9.58
N GLY A 66 -22.12 11.45 9.42
CA GLY A 66 -21.82 12.75 8.82
C GLY A 66 -20.92 13.66 9.68
N GLU A 67 -20.94 13.55 11.01
CA GLU A 67 -19.99 14.25 11.89
C GLU A 67 -18.60 13.61 11.83
N ARG A 68 -18.51 12.27 11.83
CA ARG A 68 -17.23 11.58 11.57
C ARG A 68 -16.62 12.02 10.23
N GLY A 69 -17.42 12.04 9.17
CA GLY A 69 -16.99 12.52 7.86
C GLY A 69 -16.46 13.96 7.88
N ARG A 70 -17.07 14.86 8.67
CA ARG A 70 -16.58 16.24 8.82
C ARG A 70 -15.21 16.30 9.49
N LEU A 71 -14.97 15.51 10.54
CA LEU A 71 -13.65 15.47 11.21
C LEU A 71 -12.57 14.95 10.26
N LEU A 72 -12.87 13.91 9.48
CA LEU A 72 -11.96 13.40 8.45
C LEU A 72 -11.67 14.45 7.36
N PHE A 73 -12.68 15.18 6.92
CA PHE A 73 -12.50 16.28 5.97
C PHE A 73 -11.66 17.43 6.57
N MET A 74 -11.86 17.77 7.85
CA MET A 74 -11.03 18.76 8.54
C MET A 74 -9.56 18.33 8.62
N ALA A 75 -9.30 17.04 8.88
CA ALA A 75 -7.94 16.50 8.83
C ALA A 75 -7.33 16.63 7.42
N ALA A 76 -8.10 16.36 6.36
CA ALA A 76 -7.65 16.55 4.98
C ALA A 76 -7.28 18.01 4.66
N LEU A 77 -8.10 18.98 5.10
CA LEU A 77 -7.79 20.41 4.94
C LEU A 77 -6.47 20.78 5.64
N LYS A 78 -6.26 20.30 6.87
CA LYS A 78 -5.03 20.53 7.63
C LYS A 78 -3.80 19.85 7.00
N MET A 79 -3.97 18.67 6.40
CA MET A 79 -2.92 18.04 5.60
C MET A 79 -2.53 18.90 4.40
N ARG A 80 -3.50 19.53 3.71
CA ARG A 80 -3.22 20.47 2.61
C ARG A 80 -2.44 21.69 3.10
N GLU A 81 -2.81 22.24 4.26
CA GLU A 81 -2.10 23.38 4.88
C GLU A 81 -0.64 23.04 5.22
N LYS A 82 -0.37 21.79 5.64
CA LYS A 82 0.97 21.32 6.05
C LYS A 82 1.67 20.46 4.98
N ILE A 83 1.22 20.51 3.73
CA ILE A 83 1.68 19.56 2.68
C ILE A 83 3.19 19.64 2.42
N GLU A 84 3.77 20.85 2.43
CA GLU A 84 5.21 21.03 2.21
C GLU A 84 6.04 20.40 3.34
N HIS A 85 5.58 20.58 4.59
CA HIS A 85 6.23 20.00 5.76
C HIS A 85 6.16 18.47 5.75
N LEU A 86 4.97 17.91 5.50
CA LEU A 86 4.80 16.46 5.38
C LEU A 86 5.66 15.90 4.24
N ALA A 87 5.75 16.61 3.12
CA ALA A 87 6.53 16.18 1.96
C ALA A 87 8.02 16.11 2.27
N GLU A 88 8.54 17.11 2.99
CA GLU A 88 9.93 17.15 3.42
C GLU A 88 10.26 16.01 4.39
N VAL A 89 9.41 15.80 5.41
CA VAL A 89 9.61 14.73 6.41
C VAL A 89 9.56 13.36 5.76
N GLU A 90 8.55 13.09 4.93
CA GLU A 90 8.40 11.80 4.26
C GLU A 90 9.52 11.55 3.27
N SER A 91 9.87 12.52 2.41
CA SER A 91 10.97 12.38 1.44
C SER A 91 12.31 12.16 2.14
N ARG A 92 12.59 12.89 3.22
CA ARG A 92 13.85 12.75 3.98
C ARG A 92 14.04 11.34 4.52
N GLU A 93 12.97 10.68 4.94
CA GLU A 93 13.04 9.37 5.60
C GLU A 93 12.87 8.20 4.62
N CYS A 94 11.94 8.27 3.66
CA CYS A 94 11.68 7.15 2.75
C CYS A 94 12.48 7.17 1.43
N GLY A 95 13.11 8.31 1.10
CA GLY A 95 13.91 8.45 -0.12
C GLY A 95 13.13 8.83 -1.38
N LEU A 96 11.79 8.87 -1.34
CA LEU A 96 10.97 9.46 -2.41
C LEU A 96 11.44 10.87 -2.74
N THR A 97 11.46 11.23 -4.02
CA THR A 97 11.83 12.60 -4.38
C THR A 97 10.76 13.57 -3.86
N ILE A 98 11.16 14.76 -3.45
CA ILE A 98 10.26 15.79 -2.93
C ILE A 98 9.16 16.13 -3.94
N LYS A 99 9.47 16.03 -5.23
CA LYS A 99 8.49 16.21 -6.30
C LYS A 99 7.45 15.10 -6.34
N GLU A 100 7.86 13.84 -6.24
CA GLU A 100 6.92 12.71 -6.17
C GLU A 100 6.07 12.81 -4.91
N THR A 101 6.67 13.12 -3.77
CA THR A 101 5.96 13.21 -2.49
C THR A 101 4.94 14.35 -2.49
N GLN A 102 5.37 15.57 -2.84
CA GLN A 102 4.53 16.77 -2.76
C GLN A 102 3.43 16.82 -3.82
N PHE A 103 3.69 16.33 -5.04
CA PHE A 103 2.76 16.49 -6.17
C PHE A 103 2.02 15.21 -6.57
N ILE A 104 2.39 14.04 -6.03
CA ILE A 104 1.73 12.76 -6.33
C ILE A 104 1.29 12.07 -5.04
N ALA A 105 2.22 11.69 -4.16
CA ALA A 105 1.91 10.84 -3.01
C ALA A 105 0.98 11.52 -1.98
N LEU A 106 1.30 12.76 -1.57
CA LEU A 106 0.46 13.48 -0.61
C LEU A 106 -0.90 13.91 -1.17
N PRO A 107 -1.00 14.45 -2.40
CA PRO A 107 -2.31 14.69 -3.02
C PRO A 107 -3.17 13.42 -3.09
N ALA A 108 -2.60 12.27 -3.46
CA ALA A 108 -3.32 11.00 -3.46
C ALA A 108 -3.72 10.54 -2.05
N THR A 109 -2.86 10.78 -1.04
CA THR A 109 -3.16 10.50 0.37
C THR A 109 -4.35 11.33 0.86
N ILE A 110 -4.36 12.62 0.54
CA ILE A 110 -5.42 13.55 0.93
C ILE A 110 -6.72 13.21 0.21
N ASP A 111 -6.66 12.88 -1.08
CA ASP A 111 -7.81 12.46 -1.88
C ASP A 111 -8.50 11.22 -1.29
N VAL A 112 -7.73 10.22 -0.82
CA VAL A 112 -8.27 9.04 -0.12
C VAL A 112 -9.04 9.45 1.14
N LEU A 113 -8.48 10.36 1.95
CA LEU A 113 -9.15 10.83 3.17
C LEU A 113 -10.43 11.60 2.84
N GLU A 114 -10.41 12.46 1.83
CA GLU A 114 -11.58 13.21 1.34
C GLU A 114 -12.67 12.28 0.79
N PHE A 115 -12.29 11.24 0.04
CA PHE A 115 -13.21 10.23 -0.48
C PHE A 115 -13.96 9.53 0.65
N TYR A 116 -13.25 9.00 1.66
CA TYR A 116 -13.88 8.32 2.79
C TYR A 116 -14.62 9.26 3.75
N ALA A 117 -14.18 10.52 3.86
CA ALA A 117 -14.95 11.55 4.55
C ALA A 117 -16.33 11.74 3.91
N GLY A 118 -16.40 11.78 2.57
CA GLY A 118 -17.66 11.84 1.82
C GLY A 118 -18.48 10.56 1.85
N LEU A 119 -17.81 9.40 2.01
CA LEU A 119 -18.45 8.08 2.05
C LEU A 119 -19.00 7.71 3.43
N ALA A 120 -18.54 8.34 4.52
CA ALA A 120 -18.86 7.97 5.89
C ALA A 120 -20.37 7.79 6.16
N ASN A 121 -21.23 8.61 5.54
CA ASN A 121 -22.69 8.52 5.68
C ASN A 121 -23.42 7.81 4.53
N LYS A 122 -22.69 7.13 3.65
CA LYS A 122 -23.23 6.41 2.48
C LYS A 122 -23.02 4.91 2.53
N VAL A 123 -22.43 4.39 3.61
CA VAL A 123 -22.41 2.96 3.89
C VAL A 123 -23.81 2.54 4.33
N GLN A 124 -24.47 1.71 3.51
CA GLN A 124 -25.86 1.34 3.70
C GLN A 124 -25.98 -0.18 3.91
N GLY A 125 -27.02 -0.57 4.64
CA GLY A 125 -27.57 -1.93 4.55
C GLY A 125 -28.64 -2.02 3.47
N GLU A 126 -29.33 -3.14 3.42
CA GLU A 126 -30.33 -3.45 2.41
C GLU A 126 -31.66 -3.83 3.06
N THR A 127 -32.79 -3.47 2.46
CA THR A 127 -34.08 -4.08 2.76
C THR A 127 -34.25 -5.30 1.87
N LEU A 128 -34.52 -6.46 2.48
CA LEU A 128 -34.54 -7.74 1.78
C LEU A 128 -35.98 -8.10 1.40
N ALA A 129 -36.15 -8.58 0.17
CA ALA A 129 -37.43 -9.09 -0.30
C ALA A 129 -37.94 -10.20 0.65
N SER A 130 -39.08 -9.94 1.29
CA SER A 130 -39.65 -10.79 2.33
C SER A 130 -41.16 -10.95 2.13
N PRO A 131 -41.76 -12.07 2.58
CA PRO A 131 -43.22 -12.17 2.65
C PRO A 131 -43.81 -11.06 3.55
N PRO A 132 -45.11 -10.72 3.40
CA PRO A 132 -45.72 -9.58 4.10
C PRO A 132 -45.74 -9.68 5.63
N ASP A 133 -45.56 -10.90 6.16
CA ASP A 133 -45.61 -11.23 7.58
C ASP A 133 -44.30 -10.96 8.33
N ARG A 134 -43.29 -10.43 7.64
CA ARG A 134 -41.98 -10.15 8.24
C ARG A 134 -41.25 -9.01 7.54
N LEU A 135 -40.39 -8.33 8.28
CA LEU A 135 -39.43 -7.38 7.72
C LEU A 135 -38.02 -7.92 7.92
N ASN A 136 -37.28 -8.06 6.82
CA ASN A 136 -35.86 -8.37 6.85
C ASN A 136 -35.05 -7.20 6.31
N TYR A 137 -34.02 -6.82 7.04
CA TYR A 137 -33.07 -5.81 6.59
C TYR A 137 -31.69 -6.09 7.14
N THR A 138 -30.67 -5.47 6.53
CA THR A 138 -29.29 -5.54 7.01
C THR A 138 -28.84 -4.20 7.58
N ILE A 139 -27.89 -4.27 8.50
CA ILE A 139 -27.18 -3.13 9.08
C ILE A 139 -25.69 -3.35 8.84
N ARG A 140 -24.94 -2.28 8.57
CA ARG A 140 -23.48 -2.30 8.49
C ARG A 140 -22.90 -1.71 9.76
N GLU A 141 -22.24 -2.54 10.56
CA GLU A 141 -21.65 -2.14 11.83
C GLU A 141 -20.12 -2.11 11.71
N PRO A 142 -19.39 -1.18 12.35
CA PRO A 142 -17.94 -1.26 12.43
C PRO A 142 -17.51 -2.57 13.11
N LEU A 143 -16.41 -3.15 12.62
CA LEU A 143 -15.83 -4.38 13.17
C LEU A 143 -15.34 -4.22 14.61
N GLY A 144 -14.78 -3.06 14.96
CA GLY A 144 -14.17 -2.82 16.26
C GLY A 144 -12.79 -2.20 16.16
N ILE A 145 -11.78 -2.91 16.67
CA ILE A 145 -10.40 -2.44 16.76
C ILE A 145 -9.63 -3.05 15.60
N ILE A 146 -9.10 -2.19 14.73
CA ILE A 146 -8.28 -2.58 13.60
C ILE A 146 -6.81 -2.51 13.98
N GLY A 147 -6.09 -3.63 13.85
CA GLY A 147 -4.63 -3.63 13.85
C GLY A 147 -4.11 -3.40 12.43
N ALA A 148 -3.32 -2.36 12.23
CA ALA A 148 -2.77 -2.02 10.93
C ALA A 148 -1.25 -2.04 10.94
N VAL A 149 -0.65 -2.70 9.96
CA VAL A 149 0.81 -2.73 9.76
C VAL A 149 1.09 -2.25 8.34
N VAL A 150 1.89 -1.19 8.22
CA VAL A 150 2.09 -0.44 6.96
C VAL A 150 3.57 -0.44 6.57
N PRO A 151 3.89 -0.48 5.26
CA PRO A 151 5.25 -0.58 4.76
C PRO A 151 5.91 0.81 4.66
N TRP A 152 7.16 0.81 4.23
CA TRP A 152 8.04 2.00 4.22
C TRP A 152 8.05 2.78 2.90
N ASN A 153 7.51 2.23 1.81
CA ASN A 153 7.71 2.79 0.48
C ASN A 153 6.80 3.98 0.14
N PHE A 154 5.60 4.02 0.72
CA PHE A 154 4.72 5.19 0.73
C PHE A 154 4.06 5.30 2.10
N PRO A 155 4.80 5.72 3.15
CA PRO A 155 4.36 5.60 4.54
C PRO A 155 3.00 6.24 4.83
N LEU A 156 2.77 7.48 4.39
CA LEU A 156 1.51 8.18 4.65
C LEU A 156 0.37 7.66 3.77
N MET A 157 0.65 7.44 2.48
CA MET A 157 -0.37 6.98 1.53
C MET A 157 -0.94 5.63 1.96
N LEU A 158 -0.08 4.65 2.25
CA LEU A 158 -0.50 3.29 2.59
C LEU A 158 -1.03 3.18 4.03
N ALA A 159 -0.66 4.10 4.92
CA ALA A 159 -1.38 4.27 6.18
C ALA A 159 -2.79 4.81 5.97
N MET A 160 -2.96 5.81 5.11
CA MET A 160 -4.27 6.42 4.87
C MET A 160 -5.27 5.46 4.21
N TRP A 161 -4.80 4.53 3.37
CA TRP A 161 -5.61 3.45 2.80
C TRP A 161 -6.24 2.54 3.87
N LYS A 162 -5.71 2.54 5.10
CA LYS A 162 -6.24 1.81 6.26
C LYS A 162 -6.99 2.73 7.21
N ILE A 163 -6.42 3.89 7.53
CA ILE A 163 -6.99 4.86 8.47
C ILE A 163 -8.34 5.37 7.95
N ALA A 164 -8.38 5.89 6.72
CA ALA A 164 -9.56 6.56 6.20
C ALA A 164 -10.82 5.67 6.19
N PRO A 165 -10.81 4.45 5.61
CA PRO A 165 -11.99 3.58 5.65
C PRO A 165 -12.31 3.06 7.06
N ALA A 166 -11.31 2.74 7.89
CA ALA A 166 -11.54 2.27 9.26
C ALA A 166 -12.30 3.32 10.07
N LEU A 167 -11.83 4.57 10.03
CA LEU A 167 -12.43 5.70 10.74
C LEU A 167 -13.80 6.07 10.18
N ALA A 168 -13.98 6.10 8.85
CA ALA A 168 -15.27 6.37 8.23
C ALA A 168 -16.34 5.36 8.68
N ALA A 169 -15.98 4.08 8.76
CA ALA A 169 -16.86 3.01 9.27
C ALA A 169 -17.17 3.14 10.78
N GLY A 170 -16.38 3.89 11.54
CA GLY A 170 -16.54 4.03 13.00
C GLY A 170 -15.71 3.05 13.82
N ASN A 171 -14.66 2.45 13.22
CA ASN A 171 -13.69 1.64 13.94
C ASN A 171 -12.66 2.52 14.66
N THR A 172 -11.95 1.93 15.62
CA THR A 172 -10.69 2.48 16.16
C THR A 172 -9.50 1.70 15.59
N ILE A 173 -8.31 2.29 15.60
CA ILE A 173 -7.14 1.72 14.91
C ILE A 173 -5.87 1.81 15.75
N VAL A 174 -5.07 0.74 15.71
CA VAL A 174 -3.70 0.66 16.26
C VAL A 174 -2.75 0.38 15.10
N LEU A 175 -1.87 1.34 14.80
CA LEU A 175 -0.93 1.30 13.67
C LEU A 175 0.50 0.99 14.12
N LYS A 176 1.17 0.09 13.41
CA LYS A 176 2.62 -0.12 13.48
C LYS A 176 3.26 0.28 12.14
N PRO A 177 3.86 1.47 12.03
CA PRO A 177 4.61 1.86 10.84
C PRO A 177 5.88 1.04 10.69
N ALA A 178 6.33 0.79 9.46
CA ALA A 178 7.64 0.23 9.20
C ALA A 178 8.73 0.98 9.98
N GLU A 179 9.66 0.24 10.58
CA GLU A 179 10.72 0.79 11.42
C GLU A 179 11.67 1.72 10.64
N GLN A 180 11.70 1.62 9.32
CA GLN A 180 12.48 2.52 8.47
C GLN A 180 11.86 3.92 8.38
N THR A 181 10.53 4.03 8.49
CA THR A 181 9.78 5.26 8.14
C THR A 181 8.62 5.63 9.10
N PRO A 182 8.84 5.71 10.42
CA PRO A 182 7.80 6.09 11.36
C PRO A 182 7.50 7.60 11.42
N SER A 183 8.44 8.47 11.01
CA SER A 183 8.42 9.90 11.34
C SER A 183 7.20 10.61 10.75
N SER A 184 6.93 10.46 9.45
CA SER A 184 5.83 11.15 8.79
C SER A 184 4.46 10.74 9.36
N LEU A 185 4.27 9.46 9.67
CA LEU A 185 3.03 8.97 10.29
C LEU A 185 2.82 9.56 11.68
N LEU A 186 3.90 9.79 12.43
CA LEU A 186 3.82 10.45 13.74
C LEU A 186 3.48 11.94 13.57
N GLU A 187 4.07 12.68 12.63
CA GLU A 187 3.63 14.07 12.34
C GLU A 187 2.13 14.16 11.99
N LEU A 188 1.61 13.16 11.28
CA LEU A 188 0.20 13.09 10.92
C LEU A 188 -0.71 12.99 12.16
N MET A 189 -0.23 12.48 13.30
CA MET A 189 -1.05 12.38 14.51
C MET A 189 -1.38 13.77 15.07
N GLU A 190 -0.46 14.74 15.01
CA GLU A 190 -0.75 16.11 15.41
C GLU A 190 -1.89 16.71 14.58
N ILE A 191 -1.93 16.39 13.28
CA ILE A 191 -2.98 16.84 12.36
C ILE A 191 -4.34 16.25 12.75
N PHE A 192 -4.39 14.95 13.06
CA PHE A 192 -5.64 14.32 13.51
C PHE A 192 -6.10 14.85 14.87
N GLN A 193 -5.19 15.15 15.79
CA GLN A 193 -5.54 15.81 17.06
C GLN A 193 -6.12 17.21 16.82
N GLU A 194 -5.46 18.03 15.99
CA GLU A 194 -5.95 19.36 15.65
C GLU A 194 -7.31 19.32 14.92
N ALA A 195 -7.58 18.26 14.16
CA ALA A 195 -8.87 18.05 13.51
C ALA A 195 -9.98 17.64 14.48
N GLY A 196 -9.64 17.30 15.73
CA GLY A 196 -10.59 16.91 16.77
C GLY A 196 -10.97 15.43 16.75
N ILE A 197 -10.11 14.55 16.20
CA ILE A 197 -10.31 13.11 16.33
C ILE A 197 -10.17 12.72 17.82
N PRO A 198 -11.15 12.02 18.42
CA PRO A 198 -11.12 11.70 19.85
C PRO A 198 -9.92 10.84 20.26
N ASP A 199 -9.51 10.99 21.52
CA ASP A 199 -8.40 10.24 22.11
C ASP A 199 -8.66 8.72 22.03
N GLY A 200 -7.61 7.97 21.67
CA GLY A 200 -7.67 6.51 21.55
C GLY A 200 -8.30 5.99 20.26
N VAL A 201 -8.93 6.84 19.43
CA VAL A 201 -9.46 6.42 18.11
C VAL A 201 -8.33 6.00 17.17
N ILE A 202 -7.19 6.70 17.22
CA ILE A 202 -5.96 6.37 16.50
C ILE A 202 -4.84 6.20 17.53
N ASN A 203 -4.10 5.11 17.43
CA ASN A 203 -2.90 4.86 18.23
C ASN A 203 -1.77 4.40 17.31
N VAL A 204 -0.54 4.87 17.54
CA VAL A 204 0.65 4.55 16.75
C VAL A 204 1.75 4.02 17.65
N VAL A 205 2.19 2.79 17.36
CA VAL A 205 3.17 2.02 18.12
C VAL A 205 4.37 1.66 17.23
N PRO A 206 5.26 2.63 16.91
CA PRO A 206 6.48 2.34 16.15
C PRO A 206 7.36 1.34 16.91
N GLY A 207 7.98 0.42 16.18
CA GLY A 207 8.80 -0.65 16.75
C GLY A 207 9.04 -1.75 15.73
N PHE A 208 9.91 -2.71 16.03
CA PHE A 208 10.27 -3.76 15.07
C PHE A 208 9.15 -4.79 14.85
N GLY A 209 9.18 -5.47 13.70
CA GLY A 209 8.18 -6.49 13.35
C GLY A 209 8.17 -7.71 14.28
N LYS A 210 9.33 -8.10 14.83
CA LYS A 210 9.45 -9.27 15.72
C LYS A 210 8.85 -9.02 17.11
N GLU A 211 8.86 -7.77 17.56
CA GLU A 211 8.33 -7.34 18.86
C GLU A 211 6.93 -6.73 18.69
N ALA A 212 6.85 -5.44 18.34
CA ALA A 212 5.59 -4.69 18.20
C ALA A 212 4.64 -5.32 17.18
N GLY A 213 5.16 -5.68 16.00
CA GLY A 213 4.35 -6.26 14.92
C GLY A 213 3.74 -7.61 15.33
N SER A 214 4.53 -8.50 15.92
CA SER A 214 4.09 -9.83 16.35
C SER A 214 3.10 -9.76 17.51
N ALA A 215 3.31 -8.84 18.45
CA ALA A 215 2.37 -8.54 19.53
C ALA A 215 1.02 -8.08 18.94
N LEU A 216 1.03 -7.09 18.04
CA LEU A 216 -0.19 -6.54 17.45
C LEU A 216 -1.03 -7.58 16.71
N VAL A 217 -0.42 -8.37 15.82
CA VAL A 217 -1.16 -9.34 14.99
C VAL A 217 -1.73 -10.50 15.82
N SER A 218 -1.06 -10.85 16.91
CA SER A 218 -1.47 -11.94 17.80
C SER A 218 -2.44 -11.47 18.89
N HIS A 219 -2.51 -10.16 19.19
CA HIS A 219 -3.25 -9.64 20.34
C HIS A 219 -4.75 -9.98 20.33
N PRO A 220 -5.31 -10.62 21.38
CA PRO A 220 -6.69 -11.11 21.36
C PRO A 220 -7.76 -10.00 21.31
N GLY A 221 -7.42 -8.79 21.73
CA GLY A 221 -8.32 -7.62 21.68
C GLY A 221 -8.44 -6.92 20.31
N ILE A 222 -7.73 -7.40 19.28
CA ILE A 222 -7.82 -6.90 17.90
C ILE A 222 -8.86 -7.72 17.12
N ASP A 223 -9.81 -7.02 16.50
CA ASP A 223 -10.92 -7.65 15.77
C ASP A 223 -10.57 -7.95 14.30
N LYS A 224 -9.68 -7.16 13.69
CA LYS A 224 -9.21 -7.37 12.30
C LYS A 224 -7.76 -6.92 12.13
N ILE A 225 -7.01 -7.59 11.25
CA ILE A 225 -5.70 -7.09 10.77
C ILE A 225 -5.79 -6.59 9.32
N ALA A 226 -5.16 -5.44 9.06
CA ALA A 226 -4.89 -4.92 7.72
C ALA A 226 -3.37 -4.80 7.53
N PHE A 227 -2.79 -5.54 6.59
CA PHE A 227 -1.35 -5.58 6.35
C PHE A 227 -1.02 -5.24 4.91
N THR A 228 -0.04 -4.35 4.73
CA THR A 228 0.62 -4.17 3.44
C THR A 228 2.11 -4.41 3.60
N GLY A 229 2.72 -5.24 2.74
CA GLY A 229 4.15 -5.54 2.80
C GLY A 229 4.55 -6.85 2.13
N SER A 230 5.63 -7.48 2.61
CA SER A 230 6.18 -8.66 1.95
C SER A 230 5.27 -9.89 2.04
N THR A 231 5.31 -10.74 1.01
CA THR A 231 4.56 -12.02 0.98
C THR A 231 4.97 -12.96 2.12
N ALA A 232 6.26 -12.95 2.50
CA ALA A 232 6.76 -13.76 3.61
C ALA A 232 6.15 -13.33 4.95
N THR A 233 6.11 -12.02 5.21
CA THR A 233 5.48 -11.46 6.41
C THR A 233 3.96 -11.68 6.38
N GLY A 234 3.30 -11.53 5.22
CA GLY A 234 1.87 -11.83 5.07
C GLY A 234 1.51 -13.26 5.49
N ARG A 235 2.33 -14.25 5.10
CA ARG A 235 2.15 -15.65 5.54
C ARG A 235 2.33 -15.82 7.06
N PHE A 236 3.28 -15.12 7.67
CA PHE A 236 3.45 -15.13 9.12
C PHE A 236 2.22 -14.55 9.82
N ILE A 237 1.73 -13.39 9.38
CA ILE A 237 0.54 -12.72 9.93
C ILE A 237 -0.68 -13.61 9.81
N MET A 238 -0.87 -14.27 8.66
CA MET A 238 -1.99 -15.19 8.46
C MET A 238 -1.97 -16.37 9.45
N ARG A 239 -0.80 -16.92 9.75
CA ARG A 239 -0.66 -17.97 10.78
C ARG A 239 -0.99 -17.45 12.18
N ALA A 240 -0.49 -16.27 12.55
CA ALA A 240 -0.77 -15.67 13.85
C ALA A 240 -2.26 -15.36 14.03
N ALA A 241 -2.89 -14.75 13.01
CA ALA A 241 -4.31 -14.39 13.02
C ALA A 241 -5.25 -15.60 13.14
N SER A 242 -4.83 -16.77 12.62
CA SER A 242 -5.62 -18.00 12.69
C SER A 242 -5.92 -18.48 14.11
N GLN A 243 -5.09 -18.11 15.10
CA GLN A 243 -5.30 -18.48 16.52
C GLN A 243 -6.59 -17.90 17.10
N HIS A 244 -7.07 -16.80 16.53
CA HIS A 244 -8.28 -16.09 16.98
C HIS A 244 -9.29 -15.89 15.85
N LEU A 245 -9.11 -16.57 14.71
CA LEU A 245 -9.96 -16.46 13.51
C LEU A 245 -10.17 -15.02 13.04
N LYS A 246 -9.16 -14.15 13.20
CA LYS A 246 -9.29 -12.73 12.83
C LYS A 246 -9.38 -12.59 11.31
N PRO A 247 -10.36 -11.81 10.79
CA PRO A 247 -10.36 -11.38 9.40
C PRO A 247 -9.06 -10.65 9.04
N LEU A 248 -8.64 -10.81 7.79
CA LEU A 248 -7.42 -10.24 7.23
C LEU A 248 -7.73 -9.49 5.93
N SER A 249 -7.02 -8.39 5.70
CA SER A 249 -6.74 -7.90 4.36
C SER A 249 -5.24 -7.85 4.17
N LEU A 250 -4.76 -8.44 3.08
CA LEU A 250 -3.34 -8.54 2.77
C LEU A 250 -3.11 -7.91 1.41
N GLU A 251 -2.32 -6.84 1.36
CA GLU A 251 -1.78 -6.24 0.15
C GLU A 251 -0.29 -6.57 0.06
N LEU A 252 0.08 -7.44 -0.87
CA LEU A 252 1.42 -8.01 -0.95
C LEU A 252 2.13 -7.57 -2.23
N GLY A 253 3.35 -8.07 -2.41
CA GLY A 253 4.18 -7.78 -3.57
C GLY A 253 3.60 -8.25 -4.90
N GLY A 254 4.28 -7.88 -5.97
CA GLY A 254 3.90 -8.19 -7.34
C GLY A 254 5.08 -8.49 -8.25
N LYS A 255 4.75 -9.03 -9.43
CA LYS A 255 5.66 -9.15 -10.57
C LYS A 255 4.94 -8.74 -11.85
N SER A 256 4.40 -7.52 -11.80
CA SER A 256 3.39 -7.02 -12.73
C SER A 256 3.93 -6.95 -14.16
N PRO A 257 3.22 -7.56 -15.13
CA PRO A 257 3.58 -7.48 -16.54
C PRO A 257 3.17 -6.14 -17.14
N ASN A 258 4.06 -5.52 -17.92
CA ASN A 258 3.80 -4.35 -18.75
C ASN A 258 4.00 -4.73 -20.22
N ILE A 259 2.91 -4.95 -20.95
CA ILE A 259 2.88 -5.65 -22.23
C ILE A 259 2.70 -4.65 -23.37
N ILE A 260 3.61 -4.67 -24.35
CA ILE A 260 3.68 -3.68 -25.42
C ILE A 260 3.58 -4.39 -26.77
N PHE A 261 2.43 -4.23 -27.42
CA PHE A 261 2.17 -4.75 -28.76
C PHE A 261 2.74 -3.83 -29.84
N GLU A 262 2.96 -4.39 -31.03
CA GLU A 262 3.53 -3.70 -32.19
C GLU A 262 2.72 -2.49 -32.67
N ASP A 263 1.41 -2.50 -32.41
CA ASP A 263 0.50 -1.44 -32.79
C ASP A 263 0.38 -0.34 -31.72
N ALA A 264 1.12 -0.45 -30.61
CA ALA A 264 1.13 0.56 -29.56
C ALA A 264 1.74 1.88 -30.04
N ASN A 265 1.35 2.99 -29.40
CA ASN A 265 2.13 4.22 -29.49
C ASN A 265 3.47 4.03 -28.75
N LEU A 266 4.53 3.72 -29.51
CA LEU A 266 5.84 3.36 -28.97
C LEU A 266 6.41 4.44 -28.04
N ALA A 267 6.31 5.72 -28.43
CA ALA A 267 6.83 6.83 -27.63
C ALA A 267 6.15 6.93 -26.25
N ASN A 268 4.83 6.74 -26.20
CA ASN A 268 4.09 6.74 -24.94
C ASN A 268 4.40 5.48 -24.11
N ALA A 269 4.46 4.31 -24.76
CA ALA A 269 4.79 3.05 -24.10
C ALA A 269 6.18 3.10 -23.44
N VAL A 270 7.21 3.64 -24.11
CA VAL A 270 8.56 3.81 -23.55
C VAL A 270 8.56 4.72 -22.32
N ARG A 271 7.90 5.90 -22.40
CA ARG A 271 7.85 6.84 -21.28
C ARG A 271 7.16 6.23 -20.06
N MET A 272 6.04 5.55 -20.27
CA MET A 272 5.25 4.99 -19.18
C MET A 272 5.80 3.64 -18.69
N ALA A 273 6.55 2.91 -19.51
CA ALA A 273 7.36 1.79 -19.04
C ALA A 273 8.47 2.27 -18.10
N ALA A 274 9.17 3.35 -18.46
CA ALA A 274 10.18 3.96 -17.58
C ALA A 274 9.56 4.50 -16.29
N PHE A 275 8.44 5.21 -16.37
CA PHE A 275 7.70 5.63 -15.18
C PHE A 275 7.29 4.42 -14.33
N GLY A 276 6.72 3.38 -14.95
CA GLY A 276 6.21 2.20 -14.25
C GLY A 276 7.26 1.39 -13.49
N ILE A 277 8.55 1.49 -13.82
CA ILE A 277 9.63 0.77 -13.12
C ILE A 277 10.60 1.67 -12.33
N TYR A 278 10.73 2.96 -12.67
CA TYR A 278 11.68 3.86 -12.02
C TYR A 278 11.03 4.89 -11.10
N PHE A 279 9.70 5.11 -11.19
CA PHE A 279 8.96 5.89 -10.20
C PHE A 279 9.15 5.30 -8.81
N ALA A 280 9.34 6.15 -7.80
CA ALA A 280 9.65 5.73 -6.43
C ALA A 280 10.80 4.71 -6.39
N GLN A 281 11.83 4.94 -7.21
CA GLN A 281 13.03 4.12 -7.34
C GLN A 281 12.76 2.61 -7.56
N GLY A 282 11.60 2.26 -8.13
CA GLY A 282 11.16 0.87 -8.33
C GLY A 282 10.67 0.15 -7.07
N GLN A 283 10.56 0.86 -5.94
CA GLN A 283 10.06 0.36 -4.66
C GLN A 283 8.53 0.42 -4.62
N VAL A 284 7.87 -0.11 -5.66
CA VAL A 284 6.42 -0.08 -5.83
C VAL A 284 5.92 -1.51 -6.04
N CYS A 285 4.94 -1.95 -5.23
CA CYS A 285 4.38 -3.32 -5.33
C CYS A 285 3.81 -3.63 -6.73
N ALA A 286 3.25 -2.61 -7.39
CA ALA A 286 2.70 -2.72 -8.74
C ALA A 286 3.67 -2.37 -9.87
N ALA A 287 4.96 -2.16 -9.58
CA ALA A 287 5.98 -1.78 -10.57
C ALA A 287 5.93 -2.69 -11.80
N GLY A 288 6.00 -2.09 -12.99
CA GLY A 288 6.04 -2.77 -14.29
C GLY A 288 7.38 -3.42 -14.56
N SER A 289 7.83 -4.27 -13.64
CA SER A 289 9.18 -4.83 -13.60
C SER A 289 9.43 -5.95 -14.60
N ARG A 290 8.37 -6.56 -15.15
CA ARG A 290 8.46 -7.40 -16.36
C ARG A 290 7.90 -6.64 -17.55
N ILE A 291 8.78 -6.15 -18.41
CA ILE A 291 8.39 -5.46 -19.63
C ILE A 291 8.35 -6.49 -20.76
N PHE A 292 7.16 -6.76 -21.28
CA PHE A 292 6.97 -7.67 -22.41
C PHE A 292 6.86 -6.85 -23.69
N VAL A 293 7.68 -7.15 -24.68
CA VAL A 293 7.72 -6.41 -25.95
C VAL A 293 7.58 -7.38 -27.11
N GLN A 294 6.70 -7.03 -28.06
CA GLN A 294 6.47 -7.88 -29.23
C GLN A 294 7.69 -7.90 -30.14
N ASP A 295 8.01 -9.07 -30.69
CA ASP A 295 9.23 -9.30 -31.48
C ASP A 295 9.47 -8.28 -32.60
N SER A 296 8.41 -7.84 -33.29
CA SER A 296 8.48 -6.91 -34.43
C SER A 296 8.90 -5.49 -34.09
N ILE A 297 8.82 -5.08 -32.82
CA ILE A 297 9.17 -3.71 -32.36
C ILE A 297 10.23 -3.72 -31.25
N TYR A 298 10.82 -4.89 -30.94
CA TYR A 298 11.70 -5.03 -29.78
C TYR A 298 12.91 -4.12 -29.85
N ASP A 299 13.63 -4.13 -30.98
CA ASP A 299 14.90 -3.40 -31.10
C ASP A 299 14.65 -1.88 -31.03
N ASP A 300 13.61 -1.38 -31.73
CA ASP A 300 13.18 0.03 -31.66
C ASP A 300 12.76 0.45 -30.23
N PHE A 301 12.05 -0.43 -29.51
CA PHE A 301 11.69 -0.17 -28.11
C PHE A 301 12.93 -0.11 -27.22
N MET A 302 13.84 -1.07 -27.35
CA MET A 302 15.03 -1.16 -26.50
C MET A 302 15.96 0.04 -26.68
N ASP A 303 16.19 0.47 -27.91
CA ASP A 303 16.99 1.67 -28.19
C ASP A 303 16.41 2.91 -27.51
N ALA A 304 15.09 3.11 -27.61
CA ALA A 304 14.40 4.22 -26.98
C ALA A 304 14.38 4.10 -25.45
N PHE A 305 14.17 2.89 -24.91
CA PHE A 305 14.06 2.63 -23.48
C PHE A 305 15.40 2.79 -22.76
N VAL A 306 16.50 2.31 -23.34
CA VAL A 306 17.86 2.53 -22.81
C VAL A 306 18.20 4.01 -22.77
N LYS A 307 17.87 4.77 -23.83
CA LYS A 307 18.05 6.23 -23.83
C LYS A 307 17.24 6.91 -22.73
N GLN A 308 15.99 6.49 -22.53
CA GLN A 308 15.13 7.03 -21.48
C GLN A 308 15.71 6.74 -20.09
N ALA A 309 16.12 5.50 -19.80
CA ALA A 309 16.70 5.11 -18.52
C ALA A 309 17.98 5.89 -18.20
N LYS A 310 18.90 6.04 -19.17
CA LYS A 310 20.14 6.81 -19.02
C LYS A 310 19.92 8.31 -18.78
N SER A 311 18.75 8.84 -19.14
CA SER A 311 18.41 10.26 -18.95
C SER A 311 17.93 10.61 -17.55
N ILE A 312 17.59 9.61 -16.72
CA ILE A 312 17.01 9.80 -15.39
C ILE A 312 18.08 10.36 -14.44
N LYS A 313 17.77 11.51 -13.84
CA LYS A 313 18.64 12.15 -12.85
C LYS A 313 18.46 11.51 -11.47
N VAL A 314 19.43 10.66 -11.10
CA VAL A 314 19.52 10.08 -9.76
C VAL A 314 20.24 11.03 -8.81
N GLY A 315 19.68 11.29 -7.63
CA GLY A 315 20.30 12.24 -6.70
C GLY A 315 19.55 12.46 -5.40
N ASN A 316 19.97 13.50 -4.67
CA ASN A 316 19.36 13.89 -3.40
C ASN A 316 17.86 14.06 -3.60
N GLN A 317 17.09 13.34 -2.80
CA GLN A 317 15.65 13.29 -2.90
C GLN A 317 14.98 14.63 -2.56
N LEU A 318 15.64 15.52 -1.83
CA LEU A 318 15.13 16.87 -1.54
C LEU A 318 15.48 17.91 -2.62
N ASP A 319 16.24 17.54 -3.65
CA ASP A 319 16.49 18.40 -4.81
C ASP A 319 15.36 18.25 -5.83
N MET A 320 14.68 19.36 -6.15
CA MET A 320 13.58 19.42 -7.12
C MET A 320 13.97 19.00 -8.54
N ALA A 321 15.26 19.00 -8.89
CA ALA A 321 15.76 18.53 -10.17
C ALA A 321 15.97 17.01 -10.23
N THR A 322 16.00 16.33 -9.08
CA THR A 322 16.11 14.87 -8.98
C THR A 322 14.84 14.20 -9.50
N GLN A 323 15.02 13.11 -10.24
CA GLN A 323 13.93 12.31 -10.81
C GLN A 323 13.85 10.91 -10.20
N MET A 324 14.90 10.45 -9.52
CA MET A 324 14.93 9.20 -8.79
C MET A 324 15.83 9.34 -7.55
N GLY A 325 15.30 9.04 -6.36
CA GLY A 325 16.04 9.14 -5.10
C GLY A 325 16.88 7.89 -4.77
N PRO A 326 17.32 7.74 -3.51
CA PRO A 326 17.97 6.54 -2.99
C PRO A 326 16.97 5.41 -2.69
N GLN A 327 17.46 4.18 -2.58
CA GLN A 327 16.74 3.06 -1.98
C GLN A 327 16.60 3.27 -0.47
N ILE A 328 15.62 2.63 0.17
CA ILE A 328 15.32 2.87 1.59
C ILE A 328 16.45 2.51 2.55
N SER A 329 17.30 1.54 2.22
CA SER A 329 18.30 1.01 3.15
C SER A 329 19.44 0.28 2.44
N GLN A 330 20.56 0.11 3.16
CA GLN A 330 21.68 -0.72 2.74
C GLN A 330 21.25 -2.18 2.45
N ALA A 331 20.38 -2.76 3.28
CA ALA A 331 19.87 -4.11 3.07
C ALA A 331 19.04 -4.25 1.77
N GLN A 332 18.34 -3.19 1.37
CA GLN A 332 17.64 -3.18 0.08
C GLN A 332 18.59 -3.06 -1.11
N LEU A 333 19.66 -2.26 -0.99
CA LEU A 333 20.70 -2.22 -2.03
C LEU A 333 21.32 -3.59 -2.26
N GLU A 334 21.73 -4.26 -1.19
CA GLU A 334 22.34 -5.60 -1.25
C GLU A 334 21.38 -6.61 -1.89
N ARG A 335 20.10 -6.55 -1.52
CA ARG A 335 19.06 -7.39 -2.16
C ARG A 335 18.98 -7.13 -3.66
N ILE A 336 18.99 -5.87 -4.10
CA ILE A 336 18.91 -5.51 -5.52
C ILE A 336 20.15 -6.03 -6.26
N GLU A 337 21.34 -5.84 -5.69
CA GLU A 337 22.61 -6.32 -6.24
C GLU A 337 22.61 -7.85 -6.42
N ASP A 338 22.13 -8.58 -5.41
CA ASP A 338 21.99 -10.04 -5.47
C ASP A 338 21.08 -10.49 -6.62
N TYR A 339 19.99 -9.76 -6.88
CA TYR A 339 19.09 -10.07 -8.00
C TYR A 339 19.72 -9.76 -9.34
N VAL A 340 20.43 -8.64 -9.47
CA VAL A 340 21.13 -8.30 -10.72
C VAL A 340 22.23 -9.32 -11.02
N ALA A 341 23.01 -9.72 -10.01
CA ALA A 341 24.01 -10.78 -10.13
C ALA A 341 23.37 -12.12 -10.55
N ALA A 342 22.28 -12.54 -9.90
CA ALA A 342 21.57 -13.76 -10.27
C ALA A 342 21.05 -13.72 -11.72
N GLY A 343 20.55 -12.57 -12.18
CA GLY A 343 20.12 -12.38 -13.56
C GLY A 343 21.25 -12.60 -14.57
N LEU A 344 22.45 -12.06 -14.29
CA LEU A 344 23.63 -12.24 -15.12
C LEU A 344 24.10 -13.70 -15.14
N ASP A 345 24.12 -14.36 -13.97
CA ASP A 345 24.51 -15.77 -13.83
C ASP A 345 23.54 -16.70 -14.59
N GLU A 346 22.26 -16.35 -14.67
CA GLU A 346 21.24 -17.10 -15.42
C GLU A 346 21.23 -16.79 -16.93
N GLY A 347 22.05 -15.85 -17.40
CA GLY A 347 22.26 -15.55 -18.83
C GLY A 347 21.54 -14.31 -19.38
N ALA A 348 21.00 -13.44 -18.51
CA ALA A 348 20.53 -12.12 -18.93
C ALA A 348 21.72 -11.19 -19.24
N ASN A 349 21.49 -10.18 -20.08
CA ASN A 349 22.50 -9.16 -20.40
C ASN A 349 22.16 -7.83 -19.74
N LEU A 350 23.15 -7.18 -19.14
CA LEU A 350 23.02 -5.82 -18.60
C LEU A 350 23.26 -4.78 -19.69
N LEU A 351 22.24 -3.99 -20.04
CA LEU A 351 22.34 -2.93 -21.04
C LEU A 351 22.71 -1.57 -20.47
N THR A 352 22.30 -1.29 -19.24
CA THR A 352 22.59 -0.05 -18.53
C THR A 352 22.33 -0.24 -17.03
N GLY A 353 23.00 0.56 -16.21
CA GLY A 353 22.86 0.53 -14.76
C GLY A 353 23.55 -0.67 -14.13
N GLY A 354 22.91 -1.28 -13.12
CA GLY A 354 23.42 -2.46 -12.42
C GLY A 354 24.46 -2.15 -11.34
N GLU A 355 24.58 -0.88 -10.95
CA GLU A 355 25.62 -0.43 -10.02
C GLU A 355 25.13 0.66 -9.07
N ARG A 356 25.80 0.79 -7.92
CA ARG A 356 25.62 1.89 -6.98
C ARG A 356 26.11 3.20 -7.59
N LEU A 357 25.50 4.32 -7.21
CA LEU A 357 26.00 5.64 -7.62
C LEU A 357 27.21 6.05 -6.76
N ALA A 358 28.42 5.70 -7.20
CA ALA A 358 29.66 5.91 -6.45
C ALA A 358 29.98 7.37 -6.06
N SER A 359 29.32 8.36 -6.67
CA SER A 359 29.53 9.78 -6.39
C SER A 359 28.78 10.30 -5.17
N ARG A 360 28.07 9.44 -4.42
CA ARG A 360 27.26 9.82 -3.25
C ARG A 360 27.34 8.78 -2.13
N ASP A 361 27.23 9.24 -0.89
CA ASP A 361 27.34 8.41 0.32
C ASP A 361 26.04 7.67 0.70
N GLY A 362 24.88 8.07 0.14
CA GLY A 362 23.59 7.44 0.39
C GLY A 362 23.35 6.14 -0.40
N PHE A 363 22.17 5.56 -0.23
CA PHE A 363 21.80 4.24 -0.76
C PHE A 363 21.31 4.30 -2.22
N PHE A 364 22.10 4.87 -3.12
CA PHE A 364 21.71 5.10 -4.51
C PHE A 364 22.01 3.90 -5.43
N TYR A 365 21.06 3.56 -6.29
CA TYR A 365 21.22 2.54 -7.34
C TYR A 365 20.80 3.10 -8.71
N THR A 366 21.49 2.70 -9.76
CA THR A 366 21.26 3.20 -11.12
C THR A 366 20.04 2.53 -11.79
N PRO A 367 19.29 3.25 -12.65
CA PRO A 367 18.23 2.65 -13.46
C PRO A 367 18.78 1.50 -14.30
N THR A 368 18.30 0.29 -14.04
CA THR A 368 18.88 -0.94 -14.55
C THR A 368 17.96 -1.59 -15.58
N ILE A 369 18.53 -2.07 -16.69
CA ILE A 369 17.82 -2.83 -17.72
C ILE A 369 18.57 -4.14 -17.97
N LEU A 370 17.86 -5.24 -17.74
CA LEU A 370 18.28 -6.59 -18.08
C LEU A 370 17.48 -7.07 -19.29
N GLU A 371 18.18 -7.39 -20.38
CA GLU A 371 17.60 -7.98 -21.59
C GLU A 371 17.94 -9.47 -21.69
N ASN A 372 17.46 -10.12 -22.77
CA ASN A 372 17.59 -11.55 -22.97
C ASN A 372 17.02 -12.36 -21.78
N VAL A 373 15.99 -11.82 -21.15
CA VAL A 373 15.37 -12.45 -19.98
C VAL A 373 14.37 -13.51 -20.44
N SER A 374 14.59 -14.75 -20.02
CA SER A 374 13.58 -15.81 -20.11
C SER A 374 12.58 -15.67 -18.96
N ASN A 375 11.33 -16.11 -19.15
CA ASN A 375 10.30 -15.92 -18.12
C ASN A 375 10.57 -16.81 -16.88
N GLU A 376 11.40 -17.84 -17.02
CA GLU A 376 11.77 -18.80 -15.98
C GLU A 376 12.87 -18.29 -15.04
N MET A 377 13.62 -17.26 -15.46
CA MET A 377 14.68 -16.66 -14.65
C MET A 377 14.15 -16.11 -13.33
N ARG A 378 14.97 -16.15 -12.28
CA ARG A 378 14.62 -15.63 -10.95
C ARG A 378 14.27 -14.15 -10.99
N ILE A 379 14.98 -13.35 -11.78
CA ILE A 379 14.68 -11.93 -12.00
C ILE A 379 13.33 -11.69 -12.70
N ALA A 380 12.76 -12.68 -13.40
CA ALA A 380 11.43 -12.61 -13.99
C ALA A 380 10.36 -13.17 -13.03
N GLN A 381 10.70 -14.07 -12.11
CA GLN A 381 9.72 -14.72 -11.22
C GLN A 381 9.58 -14.04 -9.85
N GLU A 382 10.65 -13.45 -9.33
CA GLU A 382 10.69 -12.85 -7.99
C GLU A 382 10.60 -11.32 -8.02
N GLU A 383 10.03 -10.76 -6.96
CA GLU A 383 9.98 -9.32 -6.72
C GLU A 383 11.34 -8.80 -6.23
N ILE A 384 11.97 -7.96 -7.05
CA ILE A 384 13.25 -7.30 -6.73
C ILE A 384 13.01 -6.12 -5.79
N PHE A 385 11.98 -5.31 -6.10
CA PHE A 385 11.60 -4.09 -5.37
C PHE A 385 12.67 -2.98 -5.43
N GLY A 386 13.21 -2.76 -6.63
CA GLY A 386 14.19 -1.74 -6.95
C GLY A 386 14.12 -1.36 -8.43
N PRO A 387 14.99 -0.47 -8.92
CA PRO A 387 14.88 0.16 -10.23
C PRO A 387 15.48 -0.76 -11.32
N VAL A 388 14.95 -1.98 -11.44
CA VAL A 388 15.46 -3.04 -12.31
C VAL A 388 14.34 -3.57 -13.21
N ALA A 389 14.47 -3.32 -14.51
CA ALA A 389 13.56 -3.82 -15.52
C ALA A 389 14.08 -5.14 -16.13
N SER A 390 13.23 -6.16 -16.15
CA SER A 390 13.44 -7.40 -16.90
C SER A 390 12.66 -7.33 -18.21
N VAL A 391 13.34 -7.30 -19.35
CA VAL A 391 12.69 -7.18 -20.67
C VAL A 391 12.62 -8.53 -21.37
N ILE A 392 11.39 -8.95 -21.70
CA ILE A 392 11.05 -10.28 -22.20
C ILE A 392 10.36 -10.15 -23.57
N ARG A 393 10.84 -10.93 -24.55
CA ARG A 393 10.23 -11.01 -25.89
C ARG A 393 8.95 -11.84 -25.88
N PHE A 394 7.98 -11.46 -26.69
CA PHE A 394 6.83 -12.30 -27.02
C PHE A 394 6.46 -12.24 -28.50
N LYS A 395 5.84 -13.33 -28.98
CA LYS A 395 5.49 -13.50 -30.39
C LYS A 395 4.14 -12.88 -30.73
N ASP A 396 3.10 -13.29 -30.00
CA ASP A 396 1.70 -12.97 -30.27
C ASP A 396 0.89 -12.81 -28.97
N GLU A 397 -0.40 -12.47 -29.11
CA GLU A 397 -1.32 -12.21 -27.98
C GLU A 397 -1.42 -13.41 -27.02
N GLU A 398 -1.41 -14.63 -27.54
CA GLU A 398 -1.51 -15.85 -26.73
C GLU A 398 -0.22 -16.10 -25.93
N ASP A 399 0.94 -15.95 -26.57
CA ASP A 399 2.24 -16.08 -25.89
C ASP A 399 2.42 -15.00 -24.81
N ALA A 400 2.07 -13.75 -25.11
CA ALA A 400 2.08 -12.66 -24.12
C ALA A 400 1.21 -13.00 -22.92
N LEU A 401 -0.04 -13.43 -23.14
CA LEU A 401 -0.98 -13.74 -22.07
C LEU A 401 -0.50 -14.91 -21.20
N ARG A 402 0.05 -15.95 -21.82
CA ARG A 402 0.62 -17.11 -21.12
C ARG A 402 1.77 -16.69 -20.21
N LYS A 403 2.78 -16.01 -20.76
CA LYS A 403 3.97 -15.56 -19.99
C LYS A 403 3.62 -14.54 -18.91
N ALA A 404 2.76 -13.58 -19.22
CA ALA A 404 2.31 -12.57 -18.26
C ALA A 404 1.64 -13.19 -17.03
N ASN A 405 0.84 -14.23 -17.22
CA ASN A 405 0.15 -14.95 -16.15
C ASN A 405 1.01 -15.99 -15.42
N ASP A 406 2.13 -16.39 -16.00
CA ASP A 406 3.09 -17.36 -15.47
C ASP A 406 3.98 -16.73 -14.40
N THR A 407 3.36 -16.52 -13.25
CA THR A 407 3.94 -16.01 -12.01
C THR A 407 2.99 -16.34 -10.84
N ILE A 408 3.53 -16.46 -9.63
CA ILE A 408 2.74 -16.63 -8.41
C ILE A 408 1.93 -15.38 -8.04
N TYR A 409 2.29 -14.22 -8.59
CA TYR A 409 1.69 -12.93 -8.30
C TYR A 409 0.50 -12.59 -9.21
N GLY A 410 -0.29 -11.60 -8.79
CA GLY A 410 -1.47 -11.13 -9.50
C GLY A 410 -1.94 -9.76 -9.02
N LEU A 411 -1.01 -8.81 -8.82
CA LEU A 411 -1.36 -7.48 -8.33
C LEU A 411 -1.91 -6.59 -9.44
N ALA A 412 -1.05 -6.20 -10.38
CA ALA A 412 -1.41 -5.30 -11.48
C ALA A 412 -0.89 -5.81 -12.83
N ALA A 413 -1.32 -5.19 -13.93
CA ALA A 413 -0.80 -5.39 -15.27
C ALA A 413 -1.03 -4.15 -16.15
N GLY A 414 -0.21 -3.96 -17.17
CA GLY A 414 -0.35 -2.93 -18.19
C GLY A 414 -0.37 -3.52 -19.59
N VAL A 415 -1.17 -2.95 -20.48
CA VAL A 415 -1.26 -3.37 -21.89
C VAL A 415 -1.28 -2.14 -22.80
N TRP A 416 -0.37 -2.11 -23.76
CA TRP A 416 -0.25 -1.05 -24.76
C TRP A 416 -0.61 -1.60 -26.14
N THR A 417 -1.68 -1.05 -26.74
CA THR A 417 -2.18 -1.45 -28.06
C THR A 417 -3.19 -0.41 -28.57
N ASN A 418 -3.26 -0.19 -29.88
CA ASN A 418 -4.30 0.64 -30.50
C ASN A 418 -5.54 -0.19 -30.89
N ASP A 419 -5.44 -1.52 -30.94
CA ASP A 419 -6.59 -2.43 -31.00
C ASP A 419 -7.30 -2.51 -29.65
N ILE A 420 -8.36 -1.72 -29.48
CA ILE A 420 -9.17 -1.73 -28.26
C ILE A 420 -9.81 -3.10 -27.99
N LYS A 421 -10.11 -3.90 -29.02
CA LYS A 421 -10.66 -5.26 -28.83
C LYS A 421 -9.60 -6.17 -28.21
N ARG A 422 -8.34 -6.07 -28.66
CA ARG A 422 -7.20 -6.73 -28.01
C ARG A 422 -7.04 -6.27 -26.58
N GLY A 423 -7.08 -4.96 -26.33
CA GLY A 423 -7.02 -4.39 -24.98
C GLY A 423 -8.03 -5.05 -24.03
N HIS A 424 -9.31 -5.14 -24.43
CA HIS A 424 -10.34 -5.80 -23.61
C HIS A 424 -10.15 -7.32 -23.47
N ARG A 425 -9.69 -8.03 -24.51
CA ARG A 425 -9.38 -9.47 -24.41
C ARG A 425 -8.25 -9.72 -23.42
N MET A 426 -7.17 -8.94 -23.52
CA MET A 426 -6.04 -9.00 -22.58
C MET A 426 -6.48 -8.68 -21.16
N ALA A 427 -7.25 -7.61 -20.95
CA ALA A 427 -7.77 -7.25 -19.63
C ALA A 427 -8.60 -8.37 -18.99
N ARG A 428 -9.40 -9.09 -19.79
CA ARG A 428 -10.17 -10.25 -19.31
C ARG A 428 -9.30 -11.47 -19.02
N GLY A 429 -8.24 -11.69 -19.80
CA GLY A 429 -7.37 -12.85 -19.66
C GLY A 429 -6.31 -12.72 -18.55
N LEU A 430 -5.89 -11.51 -18.24
CA LEU A 430 -4.84 -11.24 -17.24
C LEU A 430 -5.37 -11.50 -15.83
N LYS A 431 -4.63 -12.31 -15.07
CA LYS A 431 -4.95 -12.68 -13.69
C LYS A 431 -4.34 -11.68 -12.71
N SER A 432 -4.77 -10.42 -12.81
CA SER A 432 -4.35 -9.31 -11.96
C SER A 432 -5.57 -8.58 -11.38
N GLY A 433 -5.41 -7.94 -10.23
CA GLY A 433 -6.46 -7.14 -9.63
C GLY A 433 -6.75 -5.84 -10.36
N THR A 434 -5.69 -5.19 -10.87
CA THR A 434 -5.79 -3.98 -11.69
C THR A 434 -5.17 -4.23 -13.06
N VAL A 435 -5.84 -3.80 -14.14
CA VAL A 435 -5.27 -3.82 -15.50
C VAL A 435 -5.42 -2.44 -16.13
N TRP A 436 -4.30 -1.83 -16.49
CA TRP A 436 -4.26 -0.57 -17.22
C TRP A 436 -4.16 -0.81 -18.73
N LEU A 437 -4.98 -0.11 -19.51
CA LEU A 437 -4.88 -0.07 -20.97
C LEU A 437 -4.31 1.29 -21.39
N ASN A 438 -3.20 1.29 -22.13
CA ASN A 438 -2.52 2.49 -22.65
C ASN A 438 -2.14 3.52 -21.56
N THR A 439 -1.92 3.06 -20.33
CA THR A 439 -1.38 3.81 -19.20
C THR A 439 -0.75 2.83 -18.19
N TYR A 440 -0.15 3.32 -17.11
CA TYR A 440 0.43 2.48 -16.06
C TYR A 440 0.54 3.25 -14.73
N SER A 441 0.45 2.54 -13.59
CA SER A 441 0.64 3.08 -12.22
C SER A 441 -0.30 4.21 -11.79
N LEU A 442 -1.41 4.44 -12.51
CA LEU A 442 -2.42 5.42 -12.08
C LEU A 442 -3.39 4.80 -11.08
N LEU A 443 -3.74 5.57 -10.06
CA LEU A 443 -4.63 5.20 -8.96
C LEU A 443 -5.78 6.21 -8.87
N ASP A 444 -6.91 5.76 -8.33
CA ASP A 444 -8.11 6.56 -8.08
C ASP A 444 -8.71 6.08 -6.75
N SER A 445 -8.99 6.99 -5.81
CA SER A 445 -9.55 6.64 -4.51
C SER A 445 -10.92 5.96 -4.60
N ALA A 446 -11.65 6.17 -5.69
CA ALA A 446 -12.94 5.54 -5.94
C ALA A 446 -12.82 4.11 -6.52
N ALA A 447 -11.65 3.71 -7.02
CA ALA A 447 -11.44 2.41 -7.65
C ALA A 447 -10.77 1.43 -6.66
N PRO A 448 -11.27 0.18 -6.53
CA PRO A 448 -10.64 -0.80 -5.66
C PRO A 448 -9.27 -1.19 -6.20
N PHE A 449 -8.30 -1.31 -5.29
CA PHE A 449 -6.96 -1.78 -5.57
C PHE A 449 -6.67 -3.01 -4.70
N GLY A 450 -6.04 -4.02 -5.30
CA GLY A 450 -5.55 -5.16 -4.54
C GLY A 450 -5.38 -6.43 -5.37
N GLY A 451 -4.57 -7.35 -4.87
CA GLY A 451 -4.10 -8.50 -5.65
C GLY A 451 -5.04 -9.70 -5.76
N THR A 452 -4.65 -10.65 -6.60
CA THR A 452 -5.09 -12.05 -6.56
C THR A 452 -3.88 -12.97 -6.42
N LYS A 453 -4.09 -14.29 -6.37
CA LYS A 453 -3.04 -15.31 -6.13
C LYS A 453 -2.24 -14.98 -4.85
N GLN A 454 -0.91 -14.93 -4.91
CA GLN A 454 -0.06 -14.59 -3.76
C GLN A 454 0.18 -13.08 -3.58
N SER A 455 -0.38 -12.21 -4.44
CA SER A 455 -0.33 -10.76 -4.22
C SER A 455 -1.33 -10.28 -3.16
N GLY A 456 -2.10 -11.19 -2.56
CA GLY A 456 -2.97 -10.90 -1.43
C GLY A 456 -4.45 -11.09 -1.73
N PHE A 457 -5.28 -10.61 -0.81
CA PHE A 457 -6.74 -10.69 -0.85
C PHE A 457 -7.36 -9.60 0.03
N GLY A 458 -8.61 -9.24 -0.29
CA GLY A 458 -9.20 -7.96 0.11
C GLY A 458 -8.94 -6.90 -0.97
N ARG A 459 -9.60 -5.75 -0.86
CA ARG A 459 -9.41 -4.62 -1.77
C ARG A 459 -9.38 -3.34 -0.95
N GLU A 460 -8.24 -2.66 -0.95
CA GLU A 460 -8.14 -1.29 -0.43
C GLU A 460 -8.67 -0.31 -1.48
N LEU A 461 -8.94 0.94 -1.07
CA LEU A 461 -9.62 1.95 -1.90
C LEU A 461 -11.04 1.56 -2.35
N GLY A 462 -11.72 2.51 -2.99
CA GLY A 462 -13.09 2.36 -3.47
C GLY A 462 -14.11 2.14 -2.36
N ILE A 463 -15.38 2.03 -2.75
CA ILE A 463 -16.45 1.70 -1.80
C ILE A 463 -16.30 0.28 -1.24
N GLN A 464 -15.66 -0.61 -2.01
CA GLN A 464 -15.46 -2.02 -1.67
C GLN A 464 -14.58 -2.21 -0.44
N ALA A 465 -13.66 -1.30 -0.13
CA ALA A 465 -12.89 -1.40 1.09
C ALA A 465 -13.77 -1.40 2.34
N MET A 466 -14.94 -0.76 2.31
CA MET A 466 -15.88 -0.73 3.44
C MET A 466 -16.39 -2.12 3.82
N ASP A 467 -16.40 -3.09 2.89
CA ASP A 467 -16.70 -4.50 3.17
C ASP A 467 -15.67 -5.14 4.11
N MET A 468 -14.44 -4.63 4.11
CA MET A 468 -13.40 -5.10 5.01
C MET A 468 -13.42 -4.41 6.37
N TYR A 469 -14.19 -3.33 6.55
CA TYR A 469 -14.20 -2.54 7.78
C TYR A 469 -15.58 -2.51 8.46
N THR A 470 -16.54 -3.27 7.93
CA THR A 470 -17.87 -3.41 8.53
C THR A 470 -18.34 -4.86 8.50
N GLU A 471 -19.16 -5.24 9.48
CA GLU A 471 -19.88 -6.51 9.53
C GLU A 471 -21.32 -6.30 9.08
N THR A 472 -21.87 -7.28 8.34
CA THR A 472 -23.28 -7.26 7.96
C THR A 472 -24.11 -7.97 9.03
N LYS A 473 -24.97 -7.22 9.71
CA LYS A 473 -25.97 -7.78 10.63
C LYS A 473 -27.32 -7.92 9.93
N HIS A 474 -27.86 -9.12 9.86
CA HIS A 474 -29.24 -9.36 9.42
C HIS A 474 -30.19 -9.22 10.60
N VAL A 475 -31.19 -8.36 10.45
CA VAL A 475 -32.30 -8.21 11.39
C VAL A 475 -33.56 -8.79 10.78
N TRP A 476 -34.19 -9.71 11.51
CA TRP A 476 -35.47 -10.32 11.18
C TRP A 476 -36.52 -9.85 12.17
N VAL A 477 -37.60 -9.25 11.67
CA VAL A 477 -38.70 -8.74 12.49
C VAL A 477 -39.96 -9.53 12.15
N ASP A 478 -40.52 -10.21 13.15
CA ASP A 478 -41.86 -10.80 13.02
C ASP A 478 -42.89 -9.69 12.96
N LEU A 479 -43.78 -9.76 11.99
CA LEU A 479 -44.94 -8.88 11.93
C LEU A 479 -46.26 -9.66 12.08
N ASN A 480 -46.19 -10.96 12.38
CA ASN A 480 -47.38 -11.73 12.75
C ASN A 480 -47.94 -11.24 14.09
N PRO A 481 -49.28 -11.15 14.22
CA PRO A 481 -49.92 -10.76 15.48
C PRO A 481 -49.78 -11.84 16.56
N ASP A 482 -49.74 -13.11 16.13
CA ASP A 482 -49.67 -14.28 16.99
C ASP A 482 -48.36 -15.04 16.73
N ALA A 483 -47.74 -15.55 17.79
CA ALA A 483 -46.58 -16.42 17.68
C ALA A 483 -46.97 -17.77 17.07
N ILE A 484 -45.98 -18.48 16.51
CA ILE A 484 -46.16 -19.87 16.07
C ILE A 484 -46.50 -20.74 17.29
N ASP A 485 -47.75 -21.18 17.39
CA ASP A 485 -48.18 -22.17 18.39
C ASP A 485 -47.84 -23.59 17.92
N TRP A 486 -46.55 -23.93 18.00
CA TRP A 486 -46.06 -25.24 17.60
C TRP A 486 -46.48 -26.37 18.55
N TYR A 487 -46.79 -26.05 19.81
CA TYR A 487 -46.99 -27.05 20.88
C TYR A 487 -48.42 -27.13 21.44
N GLY A 488 -49.33 -26.24 21.06
CA GLY A 488 -50.76 -26.33 21.36
C GLY A 488 -51.13 -26.12 22.83
N ALA A 489 -50.67 -25.02 23.43
CA ALA A 489 -50.87 -24.72 24.86
C ALA A 489 -52.15 -23.91 25.16
#